data_AF-A0A0H1RCN9-F1
#
_entry.id   AF-A0A0H1RCN9-F1
#
_cell.length_a   1.000
_cell.length_b   1.000
_cell.length_c   1.000
_cell.angle_alpha   90.00
_cell.angle_beta   90.00
_cell.angle_gamma   90.00
#
_symmetry.space_group_name_H-M   'P 1'
#
loop_
_entity.id
_entity.type
_entity.pdbx_description
1 polymer ?
#
loop_
_entity_poly.entity_id
_entity_poly.type
_entity_poly.pdbx_seq_one_letter_code
_entity_poly.pdbx_strand_id
1 'polypeptide(L)'
;MPPSPARKRLIGYARVSTDEQATDAQVDDLRAAGCEVVHQEQASGASRARPVLSRLLREIRKDEVLVVVRLDRLARSVSHLLAVIEDLESKGAHFRSLRDPIDTSTPQGMFSLQVLGAVAQLERSLISERTKAGVKAAKSKGRMPGNPGLRAGSPEAIRKAATARHRVYLGDLIHKAETFLPIVRQMRPDHSWEDVVQVLNAKGQRWTTQSLRRAVRRLVTEKIFEPGLLGKAGRRPPDDRLMTLIAGIAIGNPALSLRDIGAQLEGMRERTPRGGLRWTASSVKFQLDKARKLGLAVPEIR
;
A
#
# COMPACT_ATOMS: atom_id res chain seq x y z
N MET A 1 44.62 15.14 7.03
CA MET A 1 43.35 15.84 6.72
C MET A 1 42.22 15.05 7.38
N PRO A 2 41.35 15.67 8.19
CA PRO A 2 40.13 15.00 8.62
C PRO A 2 39.23 14.78 7.38
N PRO A 3 38.42 13.71 7.34
CA PRO A 3 37.46 13.51 6.26
C PRO A 3 36.47 14.68 6.25
N SER A 4 36.24 15.28 5.08
CA SER A 4 35.19 16.29 4.88
C SER A 4 33.85 15.76 5.40
N PRO A 5 33.06 16.56 6.13
CA PRO A 5 31.75 16.13 6.60
C PRO A 5 30.91 15.72 5.38
N ALA A 6 30.39 14.49 5.41
CA ALA A 6 29.53 13.96 4.36
C ALA A 6 28.40 14.97 4.10
N ARG A 7 28.35 15.49 2.87
CA ARG A 7 27.36 16.49 2.46
C ARG A 7 25.98 15.83 2.58
N LYS A 8 25.15 16.32 3.51
CA LYS A 8 23.76 15.84 3.65
C LYS A 8 23.03 16.09 2.34
N ARG A 9 22.51 15.04 1.72
CA ARG A 9 21.82 15.13 0.44
C ARG A 9 20.40 15.65 0.64
N LEU A 10 20.08 16.76 0.00
CA LEU A 10 18.76 17.41 0.09
C LEU A 10 17.87 16.93 -1.06
N ILE A 11 16.70 16.39 -0.72
CA ILE A 11 15.69 15.91 -1.67
C ILE A 11 14.46 16.82 -1.57
N GLY A 12 14.17 17.54 -2.64
CA GLY A 12 13.01 18.42 -2.72
C GLY A 12 11.73 17.65 -3.04
N TYR A 13 10.63 18.02 -2.40
CA TYR A 13 9.29 17.58 -2.78
C TYR A 13 8.39 18.79 -3.03
N ALA A 14 7.86 18.88 -4.25
CA ALA A 14 6.92 19.91 -4.67
C ALA A 14 5.57 19.29 -5.01
N ARG A 15 4.48 19.96 -4.61
CA ARG A 15 3.13 19.56 -4.99
C ARG A 15 2.46 20.69 -5.76
N VAL A 16 2.13 20.38 -7.00
CA VAL A 16 1.76 21.37 -8.01
C VAL A 16 0.31 21.16 -8.46
N SER A 17 -0.47 22.24 -8.50
CA SER A 17 -1.77 22.25 -9.19
C SER A 17 -1.54 22.35 -10.70
N THR A 18 -2.57 22.15 -11.51
CA THR A 18 -2.53 22.33 -12.98
C THR A 18 -2.23 23.76 -13.45
N ASP A 19 -1.78 24.64 -12.56
CA ASP A 19 -1.42 26.02 -12.86
C ASP A 19 0.12 26.10 -12.94
N GLU A 20 0.63 26.23 -14.16
CA GLU A 20 2.06 26.15 -14.48
C GLU A 20 2.86 27.26 -13.78
N GLN A 21 2.28 28.43 -13.54
CA GLN A 21 2.98 29.57 -12.94
C GLN A 21 3.36 29.34 -11.46
N ALA A 22 2.54 28.61 -10.71
CA ALA A 22 2.81 28.29 -9.30
C ALA A 22 3.74 27.08 -9.12
N THR A 23 4.05 26.39 -10.22
CA THR A 23 4.85 25.16 -10.26
C THR A 23 6.33 25.50 -10.28
N ASP A 24 6.75 26.44 -11.12
CA ASP A 24 8.15 26.83 -11.29
C ASP A 24 8.71 27.49 -10.03
N ALA A 25 7.94 28.38 -9.40
CA ALA A 25 8.37 29.07 -8.18
C ALA A 25 8.71 28.12 -7.02
N GLN A 26 7.97 27.01 -6.86
CA GLN A 26 8.27 26.02 -5.81
C GLN A 26 9.53 25.22 -6.11
N VAL A 27 9.72 24.84 -7.38
CA VAL A 27 10.90 24.08 -7.81
C VAL A 27 12.14 24.95 -7.70
N ASP A 28 12.03 26.23 -8.06
CA ASP A 28 13.12 27.20 -7.95
C ASP A 28 13.51 27.46 -6.50
N ASP A 29 12.55 27.64 -5.59
CA ASP A 29 12.82 27.74 -4.15
C ASP A 29 13.58 26.50 -3.62
N LEU A 30 13.18 25.29 -4.04
CA LEU A 30 13.84 24.04 -3.62
C LEU A 30 15.24 23.91 -4.20
N ARG A 31 15.44 24.28 -5.46
CA ARG A 31 16.76 24.29 -6.11
C ARG A 31 17.68 25.33 -5.47
N ALA A 32 17.17 26.53 -5.19
CA ALA A 32 17.91 27.58 -4.49
C ALA A 32 18.32 27.17 -3.08
N ALA A 33 17.51 26.33 -2.41
CA ALA A 33 17.86 25.73 -1.12
C ALA A 33 18.89 24.60 -1.21
N GLY A 34 19.35 24.22 -2.40
CA GLY A 34 20.37 23.19 -2.62
C GLY A 34 19.83 21.78 -2.82
N CYS A 35 18.55 21.61 -3.16
CA CYS A 35 17.99 20.30 -3.51
C CYS A 35 18.53 19.83 -4.87
N GLU A 36 19.31 18.75 -4.88
CA GLU A 36 19.87 18.17 -6.10
C GLU A 36 18.80 17.45 -6.93
N VAL A 37 17.81 16.87 -6.26
CA VAL A 37 16.68 16.18 -6.89
C VAL A 37 15.39 16.74 -6.33
N VAL A 38 14.49 17.14 -7.22
CA VAL A 38 13.16 17.65 -6.86
C VAL A 38 12.10 16.73 -7.47
N HIS A 39 11.33 16.07 -6.60
CA HIS A 39 10.20 15.25 -6.98
C HIS A 39 8.93 16.09 -7.03
N GLN A 40 8.23 16.04 -8.16
CA GLN A 40 7.02 16.81 -8.38
C GLN A 40 5.79 15.90 -8.35
N GLU A 41 4.78 16.27 -7.57
CA GLU A 41 3.51 15.56 -7.48
C GLU A 41 2.40 16.42 -8.09
N GLN A 42 1.78 15.93 -9.16
CA GLN A 42 0.69 16.64 -9.82
C GLN A 42 -0.64 16.39 -9.10
N ALA A 43 -1.23 17.46 -8.57
CA ALA A 43 -2.53 17.42 -7.92
C ALA A 43 -3.65 17.62 -8.95
N SER A 44 -4.24 16.54 -9.47
CA SER A 44 -5.56 16.65 -10.11
C SER A 44 -6.63 16.83 -9.03
N GLY A 45 -7.58 17.74 -9.23
CA GLY A 45 -8.56 18.16 -8.23
C GLY A 45 -9.40 17.03 -7.60
N ALA A 46 -9.43 15.84 -8.22
CA ALA A 46 -10.14 14.66 -7.73
C ALA A 46 -9.23 13.60 -7.07
N SER A 47 -7.92 13.59 -7.34
CA SER A 47 -7.05 12.49 -6.90
C SER A 47 -6.51 12.69 -5.49
N ARG A 48 -6.78 11.71 -4.62
CA ARG A 48 -6.22 11.64 -3.26
C ARG A 48 -4.87 10.92 -3.21
N ALA A 49 -4.55 10.14 -4.23
CA ALA A 49 -3.32 9.37 -4.28
C ALA A 49 -2.10 10.29 -4.36
N ARG A 50 -1.01 9.92 -3.66
CA ARG A 50 0.29 10.60 -3.71
C ARG A 50 1.40 9.61 -4.02
N PRO A 51 1.37 9.01 -5.23
CA PRO A 51 2.30 7.94 -5.58
C PRO A 51 3.76 8.41 -5.57
N VAL A 52 4.04 9.69 -5.90
CA VAL A 52 5.40 10.22 -5.90
C VAL A 52 5.90 10.38 -4.47
N LEU A 53 5.10 10.95 -3.56
CA LEU A 53 5.48 11.04 -2.14
C LEU A 53 5.71 9.64 -1.54
N SER A 54 4.81 8.68 -1.79
CA SER A 54 4.96 7.32 -1.27
C SER A 54 6.16 6.57 -1.86
N ARG A 55 6.58 6.90 -3.09
CA ARG A 55 7.81 6.38 -3.68
C ARG A 55 9.03 7.01 -3.03
N LEU A 56 9.06 8.35 -2.93
CA LEU A 56 10.13 9.10 -2.28
C LEU A 56 10.39 8.61 -0.85
N LEU A 57 9.33 8.44 -0.05
CA LEU A 57 9.47 7.96 1.32
C LEU A 57 10.03 6.53 1.39
N ARG A 58 9.84 5.69 0.36
CA ARG A 58 10.44 4.35 0.32
C ARG A 58 11.90 4.35 -0.11
N GLU A 59 12.30 5.32 -0.93
CA GLU A 59 13.63 5.41 -1.52
C GLU A 59 14.62 6.22 -0.67
N ILE A 60 14.10 7.09 0.21
CA ILE A 60 14.92 7.93 1.08
C ILE A 60 15.81 7.09 2.01
N ARG A 61 17.05 7.55 2.17
CA ARG A 61 18.10 6.86 2.91
C ARG A 61 18.49 7.63 4.16
N LYS A 62 19.25 6.96 5.01
CA LYS A 62 19.88 7.55 6.20
C LYS A 62 20.68 8.79 5.82
N ASP A 63 20.62 9.80 6.67
CA ASP A 63 21.33 11.09 6.58
C ASP A 63 20.87 12.00 5.41
N GLU A 64 19.84 11.59 4.64
CA GLU A 64 19.17 12.45 3.66
C GLU A 64 18.12 13.36 4.33
N VAL A 65 17.84 14.50 3.70
CA VAL A 65 16.85 15.47 4.20
C VAL A 65 15.75 15.65 3.16
N LEU A 66 14.52 15.35 3.53
CA LEU A 66 13.35 15.73 2.74
C LEU A 66 13.05 17.21 2.96
N VAL A 67 13.10 18.00 1.89
CA VAL A 67 12.87 19.45 1.90
C VAL A 67 11.57 19.77 1.18
N VAL A 68 10.75 20.61 1.80
CA VAL A 68 9.52 21.16 1.19
C VAL A 68 9.48 22.67 1.37
N VAL A 69 8.81 23.38 0.47
CA VAL A 69 8.68 24.84 0.60
C VAL A 69 7.80 25.20 1.81
N ARG A 70 6.72 24.45 2.02
CA ARG A 70 5.75 24.64 3.11
C ARG A 70 5.12 23.33 3.58
N LEU A 71 4.66 23.28 4.83
CA LEU A 71 3.99 22.11 5.42
C LEU A 71 2.70 21.71 4.67
N ASP A 72 1.90 22.65 4.17
CA ASP A 72 0.64 22.37 3.47
C ASP A 72 0.84 21.61 2.15
N ARG A 73 2.05 21.70 1.57
CA ARG A 73 2.44 20.96 0.36
C ARG A 73 2.74 19.50 0.68
N LEU A 74 3.28 19.23 1.88
CA LEU A 74 3.56 17.87 2.34
C LEU A 74 2.37 17.21 3.03
N ALA A 75 1.62 17.90 3.88
CA ALA A 75 0.68 17.27 4.80
C ALA A 75 -0.71 17.90 4.75
N ARG A 76 -1.75 17.05 4.88
CA ARG A 76 -3.16 17.48 4.90
C ARG A 76 -3.69 17.73 6.31
N SER A 77 -2.93 17.31 7.31
CA SER A 77 -3.22 17.49 8.73
C SER A 77 -1.92 17.38 9.51
N VAL A 78 -1.90 17.88 10.73
CA VAL A 78 -0.74 17.74 11.63
C VAL A 78 -0.43 16.27 11.91
N SER A 79 -1.45 15.43 12.10
CA SER A 79 -1.23 13.99 12.30
C SER A 79 -0.58 13.31 11.10
N HIS A 80 -0.91 13.73 9.88
CA HIS A 80 -0.24 13.22 8.67
C HIS A 80 1.21 13.71 8.58
N LEU A 81 1.48 14.96 8.97
CA LEU A 81 2.85 15.48 9.03
C LEU A 81 3.71 14.66 10.00
N LEU A 82 3.21 14.45 11.22
CA LEU A 82 3.91 13.67 12.25
C LEU A 82 4.19 12.24 11.77
N ALA A 83 3.21 11.57 11.16
CA ALA A 83 3.41 10.22 10.63
C ALA A 83 4.49 10.15 9.52
N VAL A 84 4.57 11.18 8.67
CA VAL A 84 5.64 11.26 7.65
C VAL A 84 7.00 11.47 8.31
N ILE A 85 7.08 12.33 9.32
CA ILE A 85 8.34 12.60 10.03
C ILE A 85 8.80 11.35 10.82
N GLU A 86 7.90 10.66 11.52
CA GLU A 86 8.21 9.40 12.19
C GLU A 86 8.75 8.33 11.22
N ASP A 87 8.18 8.23 10.02
CA ASP A 87 8.68 7.32 8.98
C ASP A 87 10.10 7.70 8.50
N LEU A 88 10.39 9.01 8.36
CA LEU A 88 11.72 9.50 8.03
C LEU A 88 12.73 9.23 9.15
N GLU A 89 12.37 9.53 10.39
CA GLU A 89 13.21 9.29 11.57
C GLU A 89 13.53 7.81 11.73
N SER A 90 12.57 6.92 11.49
CA SER A 90 12.77 5.47 11.53
C SER A 90 13.84 4.97 10.53
N LYS A 91 14.08 5.74 9.46
CA LYS A 91 15.10 5.49 8.43
C LYS A 91 16.40 6.26 8.67
N GLY A 92 16.46 7.07 9.74
CA GLY A 92 17.55 7.98 10.03
C GLY A 92 17.66 9.14 9.03
N ALA A 93 16.55 9.49 8.38
CA ALA A 93 16.43 10.67 7.52
C ALA A 93 15.84 11.86 8.31
N HIS A 94 15.97 13.07 7.75
CA HIS A 94 15.46 14.29 8.35
C HIS A 94 14.43 14.98 7.46
N PHE A 95 13.73 15.94 8.04
CA PHE A 95 12.72 16.75 7.38
C PHE A 95 13.00 18.23 7.61
N ARG A 96 12.83 19.04 6.56
CA ARG A 96 12.98 20.49 6.61
C ARG A 96 11.89 21.18 5.79
N SER A 97 11.27 22.20 6.37
CA SER A 97 10.48 23.20 5.64
C SER A 97 11.32 24.46 5.40
N LEU A 98 11.18 25.07 4.22
CA LEU A 98 11.89 26.32 3.90
C LEU A 98 11.24 27.56 4.53
N ARG A 99 9.90 27.59 4.59
CA ARG A 99 9.15 28.76 5.08
C ARG A 99 8.50 28.57 6.45
N ASP A 100 8.61 27.37 7.02
CA ASP A 100 8.12 27.07 8.37
C ASP A 100 9.31 26.76 9.29
N PRO A 101 9.23 27.04 10.60
CA PRO A 101 10.34 26.83 11.56
C PRO A 101 10.51 25.35 11.95
N ILE A 102 10.44 24.43 10.98
CA ILE A 102 10.56 22.99 11.21
C ILE A 102 11.75 22.46 10.42
N ASP A 103 12.79 22.10 11.16
CA ASP A 103 13.95 21.37 10.69
C ASP A 103 14.32 20.31 11.74
N THR A 104 14.02 19.05 11.45
CA THR A 104 14.24 17.93 12.39
C THR A 104 15.71 17.56 12.54
N SER A 105 16.61 18.19 11.78
CA SER A 105 18.06 18.08 12.00
C SER A 105 18.58 19.05 13.07
N THR A 106 17.72 19.94 13.59
CA THR A 106 18.08 20.94 14.61
C THR A 106 17.26 20.76 15.89
N PRO A 107 17.83 21.02 17.09
CA PRO A 107 17.07 20.99 18.35
C PRO A 107 15.87 21.95 18.36
N GLN A 108 16.01 23.13 17.76
CA GLN A 108 14.96 24.16 17.69
C GLN A 108 13.80 23.73 16.79
N GLY A 109 14.10 23.11 15.65
CA GLY A 109 13.06 22.57 14.76
C GLY A 109 12.36 21.35 15.36
N MET A 110 13.10 20.49 16.09
CA MET A 110 12.51 19.39 16.85
C MET A 110 11.56 19.88 17.96
N PHE A 111 11.95 20.91 18.71
CA PHE A 111 11.07 21.54 19.70
C PHE A 111 9.80 22.10 19.05
N SER A 112 9.94 22.83 17.93
CA SER A 112 8.81 23.41 17.20
C SER A 112 7.84 22.33 16.72
N LEU A 113 8.36 21.19 16.25
CA LEU A 113 7.56 20.03 15.87
C LEU A 113 6.78 19.43 17.06
N GLN A 114 7.43 19.27 18.21
CA GLN A 114 6.79 18.74 19.42
C GLN A 114 5.66 19.65 19.92
N VAL A 115 5.88 20.97 19.92
CA VAL A 115 4.84 21.96 20.26
C VAL A 115 3.67 21.84 19.30
N LEU A 116 3.92 21.76 17.99
CA LEU A 116 2.87 21.58 16.99
C LEU A 116 2.07 20.29 17.23
N GLY A 117 2.75 19.20 17.57
CA GLY A 117 2.11 17.93 17.91
C GLY A 117 1.24 18.01 19.17
N ALA A 118 1.73 18.69 20.20
CA ALA A 118 0.98 18.92 21.45
C ALA A 118 -0.28 19.76 21.22
N VAL A 119 -0.18 20.84 20.44
CA VAL A 119 -1.33 21.68 20.06
C VAL A 119 -2.37 20.86 19.29
N ALA A 120 -1.94 20.07 18.30
CA ALA A 120 -2.87 19.22 17.54
C ALA A 120 -3.53 18.13 18.38
N GLN A 121 -2.87 17.65 19.44
CA GLN A 121 -3.47 16.73 20.40
C GLN A 121 -4.50 17.45 21.30
N LEU A 122 -4.18 18.66 21.76
CA LEU A 122 -5.09 19.49 22.55
C LEU A 122 -6.38 19.81 21.77
N GLU A 123 -6.27 20.26 20.51
CA GLU A 123 -7.43 20.55 19.67
C GLU A 123 -8.34 19.32 19.51
N ARG A 124 -7.76 18.14 19.26
CA ARG A 124 -8.53 16.87 19.16
C ARG A 124 -9.26 16.56 20.46
N SER A 125 -8.61 16.74 21.60
CA SER A 125 -9.23 16.54 22.92
C SER A 125 -10.38 17.52 23.15
N LEU A 126 -10.20 18.81 22.86
CA LEU A 126 -11.24 19.83 23.01
C LEU A 126 -12.45 19.58 22.11
N ILE A 127 -12.23 19.17 20.85
CA ILE A 127 -13.33 18.77 19.94
C ILE A 127 -14.11 17.58 20.51
N SER A 128 -13.39 16.58 21.03
CA SER A 128 -13.98 15.39 21.66
C SER A 128 -14.81 15.75 22.89
N GLU A 129 -14.27 16.60 23.78
CA GLU A 129 -14.95 17.11 24.97
C GLU A 129 -16.22 17.88 24.60
N ARG A 130 -16.14 18.82 23.66
CA ARG A 130 -17.30 19.58 23.18
C ARG A 130 -18.36 18.67 22.57
N THR A 131 -17.95 17.67 21.80
CA THR A 131 -18.87 16.67 21.21
C THR A 131 -19.55 15.87 22.31
N LYS A 132 -18.81 15.37 23.30
CA LYS A 132 -19.36 14.62 24.45
C LYS A 132 -20.32 15.48 25.27
N ALA A 133 -19.98 16.73 25.54
CA ALA A 133 -20.84 17.69 26.24
C ALA A 133 -22.13 17.95 25.45
N GLY A 134 -22.02 18.18 24.13
CA GLY A 134 -23.17 18.36 23.24
C GLY A 134 -24.08 17.12 23.19
N VAL A 135 -23.50 15.93 23.12
CA VAL A 135 -24.26 14.66 23.19
C VAL A 135 -24.93 14.50 24.54
N LYS A 136 -24.27 14.83 25.65
CA LYS A 136 -24.85 14.76 27.01
C LYS A 136 -26.04 15.73 27.14
N ALA A 137 -25.91 16.96 26.66
CA ALA A 137 -26.97 17.96 26.66
C ALA A 137 -28.14 17.58 25.72
N ALA A 138 -27.85 16.96 24.57
CA ALA A 138 -28.88 16.43 23.69
C ALA A 138 -29.65 15.28 24.35
N LYS A 139 -28.94 14.36 25.01
CA LYS A 139 -29.55 13.25 25.77
C LYS A 139 -30.43 13.75 26.92
N SER A 140 -30.00 14.76 27.68
CA SER A 140 -30.82 15.33 28.75
C SER A 140 -32.09 16.01 28.23
N LYS A 141 -32.10 16.44 26.95
CA LYS A 141 -33.28 16.94 26.23
C LYS A 141 -34.04 15.84 25.48
N GLY A 142 -33.81 14.56 25.80
CA GLY A 142 -34.49 13.41 25.18
C GLY A 142 -34.03 13.07 23.75
N ARG A 143 -33.05 13.78 23.19
CA ARG A 143 -32.53 13.49 21.84
C ARG A 143 -31.47 12.39 21.91
N MET A 144 -31.74 11.26 21.28
CA MET A 144 -30.78 10.15 21.24
C MET A 144 -29.77 10.33 20.07
N PRO A 145 -28.46 10.09 20.26
CA PRO A 145 -27.43 10.32 19.23
C PRO A 145 -27.26 9.18 18.21
N GLY A 146 -27.48 9.39 16.91
CA GLY A 146 -27.36 8.34 15.88
C GLY A 146 -28.58 8.28 14.97
N ASN A 147 -28.53 7.51 13.88
CA ASN A 147 -29.59 7.47 12.87
C ASN A 147 -30.90 6.91 13.49
N PRO A 148 -31.99 7.70 13.58
CA PRO A 148 -33.26 7.24 14.15
C PRO A 148 -33.84 6.03 13.44
N GLY A 149 -33.73 5.97 12.11
CA GLY A 149 -34.20 4.85 11.31
C GLY A 149 -33.44 3.55 11.61
N LEU A 150 -32.12 3.61 11.85
CA LEU A 150 -31.37 2.42 12.24
C LEU A 150 -31.75 1.92 13.65
N ARG A 151 -32.08 2.83 14.57
CA ARG A 151 -32.55 2.47 15.91
C ARG A 151 -33.91 1.82 15.92
N ALA A 152 -34.80 2.34 15.08
CA ALA A 152 -36.14 1.79 14.89
C ALA A 152 -36.12 0.48 14.09
N GLY A 153 -34.95 -0.03 13.69
CA GLY A 153 -34.85 -1.22 12.86
C GLY A 153 -35.43 -1.04 11.46
N SER A 154 -35.55 0.20 10.98
CA SER A 154 -36.16 0.50 9.68
C SER A 154 -35.43 -0.23 8.56
N PRO A 155 -36.12 -1.09 7.79
CA PRO A 155 -35.53 -1.80 6.65
C PRO A 155 -34.92 -0.85 5.61
N GLU A 156 -35.48 0.36 5.45
CA GLU A 156 -34.94 1.36 4.54
C GLU A 156 -33.62 1.96 5.05
N ALA A 157 -33.55 2.31 6.34
CA ALA A 157 -32.34 2.85 6.94
C ALA A 157 -31.20 1.81 6.94
N ILE A 158 -31.53 0.55 7.22
CA ILE A 158 -30.58 -0.57 7.15
C ILE A 158 -30.07 -0.75 5.72
N ARG A 159 -30.96 -0.75 4.72
CA ARG A 159 -30.57 -0.83 3.29
C ARG A 159 -29.68 0.34 2.88
N LYS A 160 -30.04 1.59 3.22
CA LYS A 160 -29.23 2.78 2.94
C LYS A 160 -27.84 2.72 3.58
N ALA A 161 -27.75 2.28 4.84
CA ALA A 161 -26.47 2.12 5.52
C ALA A 161 -25.63 0.99 4.89
N ALA A 162 -26.27 -0.12 4.49
CA ALA A 162 -25.62 -1.23 3.82
C ALA A 162 -25.10 -0.84 2.44
N THR A 163 -25.87 -0.11 1.64
CA THR A 163 -25.42 0.37 0.33
C THR A 163 -24.30 1.39 0.44
N ALA A 164 -24.35 2.30 1.43
CA ALA A 164 -23.26 3.24 1.69
C ALA A 164 -21.95 2.51 2.05
N ARG A 165 -22.00 1.55 2.99
CA ARG A 165 -20.83 0.71 3.34
C ARG A 165 -20.33 -0.09 2.15
N HIS A 166 -21.26 -0.63 1.36
CA HIS A 166 -20.93 -1.39 0.17
C HIS A 166 -20.18 -0.55 -0.87
N ARG A 167 -20.61 0.68 -1.12
CA ARG A 167 -19.93 1.60 -2.05
C ARG A 167 -18.50 1.91 -1.61
N VAL A 168 -18.29 2.17 -0.32
CA VAL A 168 -16.93 2.43 0.22
C VAL A 168 -16.05 1.19 0.07
N TYR A 169 -16.57 0.03 0.48
CA TYR A 169 -15.85 -1.24 0.35
C TYR A 169 -15.50 -1.57 -1.11
N LEU A 170 -16.41 -1.34 -2.06
CA LEU A 170 -16.14 -1.54 -3.48
C LEU A 170 -15.07 -0.60 -3.99
N GLY A 171 -15.09 0.68 -3.62
CA GLY A 171 -14.05 1.63 -4.01
C GLY A 171 -12.66 1.18 -3.58
N ASP A 172 -12.52 0.79 -2.30
CA ASP A 172 -11.27 0.26 -1.76
C ASP A 172 -10.84 -1.04 -2.45
N LEU A 173 -11.81 -1.90 -2.78
CA LEU A 173 -11.57 -3.18 -3.42
C LEU A 173 -11.14 -3.04 -4.89
N ILE A 174 -11.73 -2.11 -5.63
CA ILE A 174 -11.34 -1.79 -7.02
C ILE A 174 -9.91 -1.29 -7.04
N HIS A 175 -9.54 -0.39 -6.13
CA HIS A 175 -8.15 0.09 -6.04
C HIS A 175 -7.16 -1.04 -5.75
N LYS A 176 -7.53 -1.97 -4.84
CA LYS A 176 -6.71 -3.16 -4.57
C LYS A 176 -6.71 -4.17 -5.72
N ALA A 177 -7.71 -4.15 -6.60
CA ALA A 177 -7.81 -5.11 -7.69
C ALA A 177 -6.58 -5.05 -8.60
N GLU A 178 -5.99 -3.88 -8.81
CA GLU A 178 -4.76 -3.71 -9.60
C GLU A 178 -3.62 -4.66 -9.17
N THR A 179 -3.52 -4.99 -7.88
CA THR A 179 -2.40 -5.80 -7.37
C THR A 179 -2.62 -7.30 -7.48
N PHE A 180 -3.85 -7.78 -7.22
CA PHE A 180 -4.14 -9.21 -7.17
C PHE A 180 -4.79 -9.75 -8.46
N LEU A 181 -5.43 -8.89 -9.23
CA LEU A 181 -6.25 -9.30 -10.35
C LEU A 181 -5.48 -9.99 -11.48
N PRO A 182 -4.32 -9.48 -11.95
CA PRO A 182 -3.60 -10.14 -13.04
C PRO A 182 -3.32 -11.62 -12.73
N ILE A 183 -2.96 -11.90 -11.48
CA ILE A 183 -2.66 -13.26 -10.99
C ILE A 183 -3.93 -14.11 -10.93
N VAL A 184 -5.04 -13.56 -10.42
CA VAL A 184 -6.32 -14.29 -10.38
C VAL A 184 -6.78 -14.65 -11.79
N ARG A 185 -6.70 -13.74 -12.76
CA ARG A 185 -7.10 -13.99 -14.17
C ARG A 185 -6.24 -15.05 -14.84
N GLN A 186 -4.95 -15.08 -14.51
CA GLN A 186 -4.01 -16.01 -15.11
C GLN A 186 -4.12 -17.41 -14.52
N MET A 187 -4.44 -17.52 -13.23
CA MET A 187 -4.51 -18.81 -12.55
C MET A 187 -5.91 -19.41 -12.52
N ARG A 188 -6.98 -18.61 -12.55
CA ARG A 188 -8.36 -19.12 -12.48
C ARG A 188 -8.98 -19.21 -13.87
N PRO A 189 -9.75 -20.27 -14.18
CA PRO A 189 -10.26 -21.30 -13.26
C PRO A 189 -9.33 -22.52 -13.02
N ASP A 190 -8.22 -22.61 -13.73
CA ASP A 190 -7.39 -23.83 -13.80
C ASP A 190 -6.73 -24.24 -12.47
N HIS A 191 -6.53 -23.29 -11.56
CA HIS A 191 -5.82 -23.47 -10.29
C HIS A 191 -6.78 -23.34 -9.11
N SER A 192 -6.44 -23.95 -7.98
CA SER A 192 -7.24 -23.83 -6.76
C SER A 192 -7.12 -22.42 -6.17
N TRP A 193 -8.11 -22.01 -5.36
CA TRP A 193 -8.03 -20.73 -4.64
C TRP A 193 -6.87 -20.69 -3.63
N GLU A 194 -6.44 -21.85 -3.12
CA GLU A 194 -5.32 -21.95 -2.18
C GLU A 194 -4.00 -21.63 -2.89
N ASP A 195 -3.77 -22.18 -4.09
CA ASP A 195 -2.57 -21.91 -4.88
C ASP A 195 -2.48 -20.42 -5.26
N VAL A 196 -3.62 -19.81 -5.62
CA VAL A 196 -3.69 -18.37 -5.94
C VAL A 196 -3.33 -17.52 -4.73
N VAL A 197 -3.86 -17.85 -3.54
CA VAL A 197 -3.54 -17.13 -2.30
C VAL A 197 -2.07 -17.31 -1.94
N GLN A 198 -1.52 -18.51 -2.13
CA GLN A 198 -0.13 -18.80 -1.85
C GLN A 198 0.81 -17.94 -2.71
N VAL A 199 0.52 -17.79 -4.01
CA VAL A 199 1.28 -16.91 -4.93
C VAL A 199 1.11 -15.43 -4.55
N LEU A 200 -0.10 -14.99 -4.23
CA LEU A 200 -0.36 -13.60 -3.83
C LEU A 200 0.38 -13.24 -2.54
N ASN A 201 0.33 -14.11 -1.54
CA ASN A 201 0.99 -13.86 -0.25
C ASN A 201 2.51 -13.87 -0.37
N ALA A 202 3.06 -14.70 -1.27
CA ALA A 202 4.49 -14.67 -1.56
C ALA A 202 4.95 -13.34 -2.19
N LYS A 203 4.05 -12.60 -2.85
CA LYS A 203 4.29 -11.22 -3.34
C LYS A 203 4.04 -10.14 -2.28
N GLY A 204 3.99 -10.51 -1.00
CA GLY A 204 3.79 -9.58 0.11
C GLY A 204 2.33 -9.14 0.31
N GLN A 205 1.37 -9.75 -0.38
CA GLN A 205 -0.05 -9.54 -0.08
C GLN A 205 -0.46 -10.34 1.17
N ARG A 206 -1.63 -10.04 1.74
CA ARG A 206 -2.18 -10.76 2.89
C ARG A 206 -3.62 -11.16 2.63
N TRP A 207 -3.79 -12.34 2.03
CA TRP A 207 -5.07 -12.92 1.71
C TRP A 207 -5.28 -14.25 2.42
N THR A 208 -6.55 -14.53 2.71
CA THR A 208 -7.05 -15.87 3.03
C THR A 208 -7.89 -16.37 1.85
N THR A 209 -8.00 -17.69 1.67
CA THR A 209 -8.81 -18.30 0.61
C THR A 209 -10.25 -17.79 0.61
N GLN A 210 -10.85 -17.64 1.79
CA GLN A 210 -12.20 -17.14 1.94
C GLN A 210 -12.32 -15.64 1.63
N SER A 211 -11.37 -14.82 2.07
CA SER A 211 -11.40 -13.37 1.83
C SER A 211 -11.18 -13.03 0.37
N LEU A 212 -10.23 -13.69 -0.30
CA LEU A 212 -9.99 -13.52 -1.73
C LEU A 212 -11.20 -13.97 -2.56
N ARG A 213 -11.76 -15.14 -2.25
CA ARG A 213 -12.96 -15.65 -2.96
C ARG A 213 -14.16 -14.72 -2.77
N ARG A 214 -14.36 -14.15 -1.58
CA ARG A 214 -15.42 -13.15 -1.32
C ARG A 214 -15.19 -11.87 -2.12
N ALA A 215 -13.96 -11.37 -2.14
CA ALA A 215 -13.58 -10.20 -2.92
C ALA A 215 -13.85 -10.40 -4.42
N VAL A 216 -13.34 -11.48 -5.01
CA VAL A 216 -13.55 -11.79 -6.44
C VAL A 216 -15.02 -12.04 -6.76
N ARG A 217 -15.76 -12.75 -5.89
CA ARG A 217 -17.21 -12.94 -6.09
C ARG A 217 -17.96 -11.62 -6.11
N ARG A 218 -17.61 -10.69 -5.23
CA ARG A 218 -18.27 -9.38 -5.17
C ARG A 218 -18.04 -8.60 -6.46
N LEU A 219 -16.80 -8.59 -6.88
CA LEU A 219 -16.32 -7.98 -8.12
C LEU A 219 -17.01 -8.56 -9.38
N VAL A 220 -17.24 -9.87 -9.44
CA VAL A 220 -18.04 -10.52 -10.50
C VAL A 220 -19.53 -10.13 -10.41
N THR A 221 -20.08 -10.05 -9.20
CA THR A 221 -21.50 -9.69 -8.98
C THR A 221 -21.80 -8.27 -9.46
N GLU A 222 -20.85 -7.35 -9.29
CA GLU A 222 -20.94 -5.97 -9.78
C GLU A 222 -20.63 -5.83 -11.29
N LYS A 223 -20.47 -6.97 -12.01
CA LYS A 223 -20.14 -7.02 -13.44
C LYS A 223 -18.82 -6.35 -13.82
N ILE A 224 -17.91 -6.20 -12.87
CA ILE A 224 -16.56 -5.68 -13.10
C ILE A 224 -15.64 -6.82 -13.60
N PHE A 225 -16.04 -8.08 -13.41
CA PHE A 225 -15.23 -9.28 -13.67
C PHE A 225 -15.95 -10.41 -14.36
N GLU A 226 -15.18 -11.20 -15.12
CA GLU A 226 -15.66 -12.38 -15.84
C GLU A 226 -16.17 -13.47 -14.88
N PRO A 227 -17.39 -14.00 -15.08
CA PRO A 227 -17.97 -15.03 -14.22
C PRO A 227 -17.15 -16.33 -14.15
N GLY A 228 -16.39 -16.64 -15.21
CA GLY A 228 -15.61 -17.88 -15.35
C GLY A 228 -14.55 -18.07 -14.26
N LEU A 229 -14.04 -16.99 -13.65
CA LEU A 229 -13.02 -17.04 -12.60
C LEU A 229 -13.49 -17.74 -11.32
N LEU A 230 -14.81 -17.82 -11.09
CA LEU A 230 -15.39 -18.49 -9.92
C LEU A 230 -15.58 -20.01 -10.11
N GLY A 231 -15.32 -20.55 -11.31
CA GLY A 231 -15.55 -21.95 -11.67
C GLY A 231 -14.74 -22.95 -10.83
N LYS A 232 -15.24 -24.17 -10.58
CA LYS A 232 -14.52 -25.16 -9.76
C LYS A 232 -13.21 -25.55 -10.46
N ALA A 233 -12.07 -25.48 -9.75
CA ALA A 233 -10.80 -25.99 -10.27
C ALA A 233 -10.88 -27.50 -10.52
N GLY A 234 -10.26 -27.99 -11.59
CA GLY A 234 -10.14 -29.43 -11.86
C GLY A 234 -9.35 -30.15 -10.75
N ARG A 235 -9.66 -31.42 -10.48
CA ARG A 235 -8.84 -32.26 -9.58
C ARG A 235 -7.51 -32.58 -10.27
N ARG A 236 -6.38 -32.25 -9.65
CA ARG A 236 -5.03 -32.62 -10.12
C ARG A 236 -4.29 -33.51 -9.10
N PRO A 237 -3.47 -34.48 -9.55
CA PRO A 237 -2.58 -35.27 -8.71
C PRO A 237 -1.61 -34.42 -7.86
N PRO A 238 -1.17 -34.90 -6.67
CA PRO A 238 -0.28 -34.15 -5.77
C PRO A 238 1.07 -33.74 -6.38
N ASP A 239 1.66 -34.57 -7.24
CA ASP A 239 2.91 -34.24 -7.96
C ASP A 239 2.75 -33.06 -8.92
N ASP A 240 1.53 -32.81 -9.38
CA ASP A 240 1.23 -31.67 -10.23
C ASP A 240 1.07 -30.39 -9.41
N ARG A 241 0.81 -30.46 -8.09
CA ARG A 241 0.70 -29.28 -7.21
C ARG A 241 2.04 -28.57 -7.07
N LEU A 242 3.13 -29.30 -6.81
CA LEU A 242 4.47 -28.71 -6.70
C LEU A 242 4.90 -28.08 -8.03
N MET A 243 4.75 -28.83 -9.12
CA MET A 243 5.00 -28.34 -10.48
C MET A 243 4.21 -27.05 -10.77
N THR A 244 2.94 -27.02 -10.41
CA THR A 244 2.03 -25.89 -10.64
C THR A 244 2.36 -24.69 -9.76
N LEU A 245 2.73 -24.90 -8.50
CA LEU A 245 3.17 -23.84 -7.60
C LEU A 245 4.43 -23.17 -8.13
N ILE A 246 5.40 -23.97 -8.55
CA ILE A 246 6.68 -23.50 -9.11
C ILE A 246 6.44 -22.74 -10.43
N ALA A 247 5.57 -23.29 -11.30
CA ALA A 247 5.13 -22.60 -12.50
C ALA A 247 4.41 -21.29 -12.19
N GLY A 248 3.53 -21.25 -11.19
CA GLY A 248 2.83 -20.03 -10.76
C GLY A 248 3.76 -18.95 -10.22
N ILE A 249 4.81 -19.34 -9.47
CA ILE A 249 5.85 -18.41 -9.01
C ILE A 249 6.65 -17.86 -10.19
N ALA A 250 7.11 -18.73 -11.10
CA ALA A 250 7.85 -18.37 -12.31
C ALA A 250 7.05 -17.43 -13.23
N ILE A 251 5.78 -17.75 -13.44
CA ILE A 251 4.85 -16.97 -14.24
C ILE A 251 4.56 -15.62 -13.57
N GLY A 252 4.36 -15.63 -12.25
CA GLY A 252 4.09 -14.43 -11.48
C GLY A 252 5.27 -13.47 -11.44
N ASN A 253 6.50 -13.95 -11.57
CA ASN A 253 7.69 -13.12 -11.61
C ASN A 253 8.74 -13.68 -12.58
N PRO A 254 8.63 -13.35 -13.89
CA PRO A 254 9.53 -13.87 -14.92
C PRO A 254 11.00 -13.48 -14.76
N ALA A 255 11.30 -12.49 -13.90
CA ALA A 255 12.65 -12.00 -13.66
C ALA A 255 13.41 -12.78 -12.57
N LEU A 256 12.75 -13.70 -11.84
CA LEU A 256 13.42 -14.51 -10.82
C LEU A 256 14.32 -15.57 -11.45
N SER A 257 15.51 -15.77 -10.89
CA SER A 257 16.36 -16.91 -11.28
C SER A 257 15.80 -18.22 -10.72
N LEU A 258 16.23 -19.34 -11.29
CA LEU A 258 15.89 -20.68 -10.78
C LEU A 258 16.27 -20.88 -9.30
N ARG A 259 17.33 -20.21 -8.83
CA ARG A 259 17.77 -20.25 -7.43
C ARG A 259 16.83 -19.45 -6.52
N ASP A 260 16.35 -18.29 -6.98
CA ASP A 260 15.45 -17.44 -6.20
C ASP A 260 14.08 -18.12 -6.00
N ILE A 261 13.59 -18.79 -7.05
CA ILE A 261 12.37 -19.61 -6.96
C ILE A 261 12.58 -20.75 -5.94
N GLY A 262 13.74 -21.38 -5.96
CA GLY A 262 14.13 -22.39 -4.95
C GLY A 262 14.10 -21.84 -3.53
N ALA A 263 14.77 -20.70 -3.29
CA ALA A 263 14.80 -20.04 -1.97
C ALA A 263 13.40 -19.64 -1.49
N GLN A 264 12.53 -19.21 -2.41
CA GLN A 264 11.14 -18.87 -2.10
C GLN A 264 10.33 -20.10 -1.65
N LEU A 265 10.50 -21.25 -2.30
CA LEU A 265 9.87 -22.51 -1.89
C LEU A 265 10.36 -22.99 -0.52
N GLU A 266 11.65 -22.83 -0.23
CA GLU A 266 12.23 -23.12 1.09
C GLU A 266 11.62 -22.23 2.18
N GLY A 267 11.50 -20.93 1.92
CA GLY A 267 10.83 -19.98 2.81
C GLY A 267 9.37 -20.32 3.08
N MET A 268 8.70 -20.96 2.11
CA MET A 268 7.32 -21.45 2.23
C MET A 268 7.23 -22.83 2.90
N ARG A 269 8.36 -23.43 3.29
CA ARG A 269 8.49 -24.79 3.86
C ARG A 269 7.93 -25.89 2.95
N GLU A 270 7.96 -25.67 1.64
CA GLU A 270 7.49 -26.66 0.68
C GLU A 270 8.57 -27.72 0.46
N ARG A 271 8.17 -29.00 0.53
CA ARG A 271 9.08 -30.12 0.34
C ARG A 271 9.28 -30.40 -1.14
N THR A 272 10.51 -30.76 -1.51
CA THR A 272 10.84 -31.31 -2.83
C THR A 272 10.02 -32.57 -3.12
N PRO A 273 9.89 -32.98 -4.40
CA PRO A 273 9.23 -34.24 -4.76
C PRO A 273 9.84 -35.48 -4.09
N ARG A 274 11.11 -35.41 -3.67
CA ARG A 274 11.83 -36.46 -2.93
C ARG A 274 11.73 -36.31 -1.41
N GLY A 275 10.91 -35.39 -0.90
CA GLY A 275 10.62 -35.21 0.52
C GLY A 275 11.59 -34.33 1.33
N GLY A 276 12.69 -33.86 0.72
CA GLY A 276 13.66 -32.96 1.33
C GLY A 276 13.22 -31.49 1.33
N LEU A 277 13.79 -30.67 2.23
CA LEU A 277 13.46 -29.25 2.38
C LEU A 277 14.35 -28.30 1.55
N ARG A 278 15.42 -28.79 0.91
CA ARG A 278 16.33 -27.97 0.11
C ARG A 278 16.04 -28.06 -1.38
N TRP A 279 15.85 -26.93 -2.04
CA TRP A 279 15.56 -26.83 -3.46
C TRP A 279 16.81 -26.47 -4.26
N THR A 280 17.19 -27.35 -5.20
CA THR A 280 18.25 -27.06 -6.16
C THR A 280 17.68 -26.41 -7.41
N ALA A 281 18.46 -25.56 -8.08
CA ALA A 281 18.07 -24.94 -9.35
C ALA A 281 17.67 -25.98 -10.40
N SER A 282 18.34 -27.14 -10.43
CA SER A 282 18.01 -28.26 -11.32
C SER A 282 16.66 -28.91 -10.99
N SER A 283 16.30 -29.02 -9.70
CA SER A 283 15.00 -29.53 -9.26
C SER A 283 13.88 -28.58 -9.65
N VAL A 284 14.08 -27.27 -9.47
CA VAL A 284 13.14 -26.23 -9.91
C VAL A 284 12.98 -26.25 -11.43
N LYS A 285 14.09 -26.29 -12.17
CA LYS A 285 14.08 -26.39 -13.64
C LYS A 285 13.34 -27.63 -14.12
N PHE A 286 13.59 -28.78 -13.53
CA PHE A 286 12.92 -30.03 -13.87
C PHE A 286 11.38 -29.92 -13.72
N GLN A 287 10.92 -29.27 -12.65
CA GLN A 287 9.49 -29.03 -12.45
C GLN A 287 8.92 -28.03 -13.45
N LEU A 288 9.65 -26.97 -13.80
CA LEU A 288 9.23 -26.01 -14.84
C LEU A 288 9.20 -26.64 -16.24
N ASP A 289 10.16 -27.51 -16.56
CA ASP A 289 10.19 -28.25 -17.82
C ASP A 289 9.02 -29.26 -17.90
N LYS A 290 8.70 -29.92 -16.78
CA LYS A 290 7.52 -30.78 -16.66
C LYS A 290 6.22 -29.97 -16.86
N ALA A 291 6.16 -28.76 -16.29
CA ALA A 291 5.03 -27.84 -16.45
C ALA A 291 4.83 -27.44 -17.92
N ARG A 292 5.91 -27.12 -18.65
CA ARG A 292 5.83 -26.79 -20.09
C ARG A 292 5.34 -27.97 -20.93
N LYS A 293 5.81 -29.19 -20.66
CA LYS A 293 5.34 -30.40 -21.37
C LYS A 293 3.85 -30.66 -21.18
N LEU A 294 3.26 -30.17 -20.09
CA LEU A 294 1.82 -30.25 -19.80
C LEU A 294 1.03 -29.03 -20.27
N GLY A 295 1.63 -28.14 -21.07
CA GLY A 295 0.96 -27.01 -21.71
C GLY A 295 0.82 -25.75 -20.84
N LEU A 296 1.51 -25.67 -19.70
CA LEU A 296 1.53 -24.44 -18.89
C LEU A 296 2.43 -23.38 -19.56
N ALA A 297 1.91 -22.17 -19.72
CA ALA A 297 2.61 -21.02 -20.31
C ALA A 297 3.65 -20.45 -19.34
N VAL A 298 4.73 -21.20 -19.11
CA VAL A 298 5.83 -20.86 -18.21
C VAL A 298 6.90 -20.07 -18.98
N PRO A 299 7.32 -18.88 -18.52
CA PRO A 299 8.37 -18.10 -19.18
C PRO A 299 9.72 -18.84 -19.15
N GLU A 300 10.57 -18.59 -20.15
CA GLU A 300 11.97 -19.04 -20.10
C GLU A 300 12.72 -18.26 -19.03
N ILE A 301 13.13 -18.97 -17.98
CA ILE A 301 13.92 -18.44 -16.89
C ILE A 301 15.38 -18.83 -17.12
N ARG A 302 16.27 -17.84 -17.11
CA ARG A 302 17.72 -18.03 -17.22
C ARG A 302 18.34 -18.42 -15.88
#